data_AF-D4LV11-F1
#
_entry.id   AF-D4LV11-F1
#
_cell.length_a   1.000
_cell.length_b   1.000
_cell.length_c   1.000
_cell.angle_alpha   90.00
_cell.angle_beta   90.00
_cell.angle_gamma   90.00
#
_symmetry.space_group_name_H-M   'P 1'
#
loop_
_entity.id
_entity.type
_entity.pdbx_description
1 polymer ?
#
loop_
_entity_poly.entity_id
_entity_poly.type
_entity_poly.pdbx_seq_one_letter_code
_entity_poly.pdbx_strand_id
1 'polypeptide(L)' 'MKKNAHSKSDSSANQEVIDSYDFMSNAASSQDCTGLIPAGPVDEEELKSYEAVYHYQPPKVGIKKSE' A
#
# COMPACT_ATOMS: atom_id res chain seq x y z
N MET A 1 19.94 -34.85 -19.92
CA MET A 1 19.34 -35.05 -18.57
C MET A 1 17.85 -34.78 -18.68
N LYS A 2 17.01 -35.66 -18.11
CA LYS A 2 15.55 -35.70 -18.28
C LYS A 2 14.90 -34.49 -17.59
N LYS A 3 13.96 -33.83 -18.28
CA LYS A 3 13.07 -32.83 -17.67
C LYS A 3 12.06 -33.61 -16.82
N ASN A 4 12.12 -33.45 -15.50
CA ASN A 4 11.11 -34.02 -14.62
C ASN A 4 9.88 -33.10 -14.68
N ALA A 5 8.90 -33.49 -15.49
CA ALA A 5 7.59 -32.87 -15.47
C ALA A 5 6.95 -33.17 -14.11
N HIS A 6 6.83 -32.16 -13.26
CA HIS A 6 6.00 -32.27 -12.07
C HIS A 6 4.55 -32.31 -12.55
N SER A 7 3.92 -33.48 -12.45
CA SER A 7 2.50 -33.67 -12.72
C SER A 7 1.72 -32.73 -11.79
N LYS A 8 0.99 -31.76 -12.37
CA LYS A 8 0.01 -30.95 -11.66
C LYS A 8 -1.06 -31.90 -11.10
N SER A 9 -0.87 -32.33 -9.86
CA SER A 9 -1.92 -32.95 -9.07
C SER A 9 -2.81 -31.86 -8.47
N ASP A 10 -4.03 -32.20 -8.08
CA ASP A 10 -5.11 -31.32 -7.58
C ASP A 10 -4.72 -30.32 -6.48
N SER A 11 -3.49 -30.40 -5.97
CA SER A 11 -2.77 -29.33 -5.27
C SER A 11 -2.85 -27.95 -5.95
N SER A 12 -3.03 -27.85 -7.28
CA SER A 12 -3.04 -26.56 -7.97
C SER A 12 -4.24 -25.69 -7.62
N ALA A 13 -5.42 -26.27 -7.42
CA ALA A 13 -6.63 -25.50 -7.08
C ALA A 13 -6.55 -24.93 -5.66
N ASN A 14 -6.09 -25.74 -4.71
CA ASN A 14 -5.86 -25.28 -3.34
C ASN A 14 -4.73 -24.23 -3.30
N GLN A 15 -3.70 -24.39 -4.14
CA GLN A 15 -2.64 -23.40 -4.26
C GLN A 15 -3.16 -22.08 -4.84
N GLU A 16 -4.00 -22.11 -5.88
CA GLU A 16 -4.61 -20.90 -6.44
C GLU A 16 -5.46 -20.15 -5.40
N VAL A 17 -6.21 -20.87 -4.56
CA VAL A 17 -6.95 -20.27 -3.44
C VAL A 17 -5.97 -19.65 -2.45
N ILE A 18 -4.92 -20.35 -2.03
CA ILE A 18 -3.91 -19.82 -1.09
C ILE A 18 -3.24 -18.56 -1.67
N ASP A 19 -2.81 -18.61 -2.93
CA ASP A 19 -2.14 -17.51 -3.63
C ASP A 19 -3.07 -16.28 -3.77
N SER A 20 -4.38 -16.50 -3.93
CA SER A 20 -5.37 -15.41 -3.99
C SER A 20 -5.54 -14.64 -2.67
N TYR A 21 -5.15 -15.23 -1.54
CA TYR A 21 -5.21 -14.62 -0.21
C TYR A 21 -3.82 -14.25 0.35
N ASP A 22 -2.74 -14.58 -0.37
CA ASP A 22 -1.36 -14.23 -0.02
C ASP A 22 -0.94 -12.86 -0.58
N PHE A 23 -1.73 -11.83 -0.26
CA PHE A 23 -1.45 -10.46 -0.66
C PHE A 23 -0.10 -9.95 -0.15
N MET A 24 0.33 -10.47 1.00
CA MET A 24 1.54 -10.02 1.69
C MET A 24 2.81 -10.54 1.04
N SER A 25 2.87 -11.79 0.56
CA SER A 25 4.09 -12.31 -0.07
C SER A 25 4.44 -11.61 -1.39
N ASN A 26 3.43 -11.20 -2.18
CA ASN A 26 3.66 -10.41 -3.39
C ASN A 26 3.92 -8.92 -3.11
N ALA A 27 3.37 -8.36 -2.03
CA ALA A 27 3.62 -6.98 -1.62
C ALA A 27 4.96 -6.80 -0.88
N ALA A 28 5.49 -7.87 -0.27
CA ALA A 28 6.72 -7.85 0.50
C ALA A 28 7.97 -8.04 -0.37
N SER A 29 8.17 -7.18 -1.37
CA SER A 29 9.51 -6.99 -1.92
C SER A 29 10.36 -6.26 -0.88
N SER A 30 11.35 -6.93 -0.29
CA SER A 30 12.23 -6.35 0.75
C SER A 30 13.06 -5.14 0.28
N GLN A 31 12.96 -4.76 -1.00
CA GLN A 31 13.66 -3.65 -1.61
C GLN A 31 12.70 -2.60 -2.21
N ASP A 32 11.39 -2.85 -2.19
CA ASP A 32 10.42 -1.85 -2.62
C ASP A 32 10.16 -0.86 -1.48
N CYS A 33 11.11 0.05 -1.29
CA CYS A 33 10.96 1.22 -0.45
C CYS A 33 10.13 2.31 -1.13
N THR A 34 9.36 2.02 -2.19
CA THR A 34 8.25 2.89 -2.57
C THR A 34 7.09 2.62 -1.60
N GLY A 35 7.28 2.99 -0.34
CA GLY A 35 6.16 3.22 0.54
C GLY A 35 5.34 4.32 -0.12
N LEU A 36 4.37 3.95 -0.97
CA LEU A 36 3.52 4.89 -1.68
C LEU A 36 2.93 5.77 -0.58
N ILE A 37 3.37 7.03 -0.55
CA ILE A 37 2.79 8.00 0.38
C ILE A 37 1.29 7.94 0.12
N PRO A 38 0.46 7.75 1.16
CA PRO A 38 -0.98 7.76 1.00
C PRO A 38 -1.35 8.97 0.17
N ALA A 39 -2.21 8.78 -0.84
CA ALA A 39 -2.70 9.90 -1.61
C ALA A 39 -3.22 10.98 -0.65
N GLY A 40 -2.96 12.23 -0.98
CA GLY A 40 -3.56 13.34 -0.24
C GLY A 40 -5.10 13.24 -0.27
N PRO A 41 -5.78 14.04 0.55
CA PRO A 41 -7.24 14.06 0.56
C PRO A 41 -7.75 14.34 -0.86
N VAL A 42 -8.76 13.59 -1.27
CA VAL A 42 -9.34 13.65 -2.62
C VAL A 42 -10.18 14.92 -2.79
N ASP A 43 -10.80 15.39 -1.71
CA ASP A 43 -11.66 16.56 -1.69
C ASP A 43 -11.66 17.32 -0.34
N GLU A 44 -12.35 18.47 -0.31
CA GLU A 44 -12.43 19.33 0.88
C GLU A 44 -13.30 18.74 2.00
N GLU A 45 -14.31 17.92 1.69
CA GLU A 45 -15.16 17.26 2.67
C GLU A 45 -14.37 16.18 3.41
N GLU A 46 -13.56 15.41 2.69
CA GLU A 46 -12.65 14.42 3.26
C GLU A 46 -11.62 15.08 4.18
N LEU A 47 -10.98 16.17 3.72
CA LEU A 47 -10.03 16.93 4.53
C LEU A 47 -10.69 17.46 5.82
N LYS A 48 -11.93 17.95 5.73
CA LYS A 48 -12.70 18.43 6.88
C LYS A 48 -13.05 17.31 7.86
N SER A 49 -13.37 16.12 7.35
CA SER A 49 -13.62 14.93 8.17
C SER A 49 -12.38 14.56 8.99
N TYR A 50 -11.19 14.56 8.37
CA TYR A 50 -9.94 14.31 9.08
C TYR A 50 -9.64 15.40 10.12
N GLU A 51 -9.82 16.67 9.76
CA GLU A 51 -9.58 17.81 10.65
C GLU A 51 -10.49 17.79 11.89
N ALA A 52 -11.68 17.22 11.80
CA ALA A 52 -12.59 17.05 12.94
C ALA A 52 -12.06 16.04 13.98
N VAL A 53 -11.20 15.11 13.58
CA VAL A 53 -10.59 14.10 14.45
C VAL A 53 -9.22 14.55 14.95
N TYR A 54 -8.39 15.11 14.06
CA TYR A 54 -7.04 15.58 14.36
C TYR A 54 -6.56 16.61 13.32
N HIS A 55 -5.70 17.54 13.73
CA HIS A 55 -5.13 18.55 12.83
C HIS A 55 -4.31 17.91 11.70
N TYR A 56 -4.88 17.91 10.49
CA TYR A 56 -4.29 17.23 9.34
C TYR A 56 -3.11 18.01 8.77
N GLN A 57 -3.24 19.34 8.71
CA GLN A 57 -2.21 20.21 8.12
C GLN A 57 -1.16 20.64 9.16
N PRO A 58 0.11 20.81 8.76
CA PRO A 58 1.13 21.41 9.61
C PRO A 58 0.71 22.81 10.10
N PRO A 59 1.16 23.23 11.30
CA PRO A 59 0.91 24.57 11.80
C PRO A 59 1.39 25.65 10.82
N LYS A 60 0.53 26.64 10.57
CA LYS A 60 0.88 27.79 9.72
C LYS A 60 1.85 28.70 10.47
N VAL A 61 3.14 28.52 10.21
CA VAL A 61 4.16 29.48 10.67
C VAL A 61 4.07 30.75 9.82
N GLY A 62 3.80 31.89 10.47
CA GLY A 62 3.83 33.18 9.79
C GLY A 62 5.24 33.47 9.30
N ILE A 63 5.45 33.43 7.97
CA ILE A 63 6.72 33.86 7.37
C ILE A 63 6.82 35.36 7.63
N LYS A 64 7.69 35.76 8.57
CA LYS A 64 8.14 37.15 8.64
C LYS A 64 8.95 37.38 7.38
N LYS A 65 8.39 38.12 6.40
CA LYS A 65 9.21 38.63 5.30
C LYS A 65 10.26 39.54 5.93
N SER A 66 11.52 39.14 5.85
CA SER A 66 12.63 40.06 6.13
C SER A 66 12.63 41.11 5.01
N GLU A 67 12.43 42.36 5.41
CA GLU A 67 12.56 43.55 4.57
C GLU A 67 14.01 43.76 4.11
#